data_AF-A0AAW9GT39-F1
#
_entry.id   AF-A0AAW9GT39-F1
#
_cell.length_a   1.000
_cell.length_b   1.000
_cell.length_c   1.000
_cell.angle_alpha   90.00
_cell.angle_beta   90.00
_cell.angle_gamma   90.00
#
_symmetry.space_group_name_H-M   'P 1'
#
loop_
_entity.id
_entity.type
_entity.pdbx_description
1 polymer ?
#
loop_
_entity_poly.entity_id
_entity_poly.type
_entity_poly.pdbx_seq_one_letter_code
_entity_poly.pdbx_strand_id
1 'polypeptide(L)'
;MSNGNDKEMEKTIRDWGLPKTEYMIQNQESIEFIFDENGLEKTKGQEAKYHCRDGDVKFYLYDKLNKKTLFSMDFHPMNSFVADSLLKKEKVIKLELLYVHEDFLRKQGISTYYIKRLKKYASDKGVECIYVTPYADLEKFQNGIRTNALNQPELEGFYKRLSTDEMPIVIS
;
A
#
# COMPACT_ATOMS: atom_id res chain seq x y z
N MET A 1 -6.13 15.64 17.02
CA MET A 1 -7.50 15.08 17.17
C MET A 1 -7.89 14.56 15.80
N SER A 2 -8.13 13.26 15.65
CA SER A 2 -8.58 12.71 14.35
C SER A 2 -10.05 13.06 14.14
N ASN A 3 -10.40 13.52 12.95
CA ASN A 3 -11.78 13.85 12.60
C ASN A 3 -12.60 12.56 12.41
N GLY A 4 -13.94 12.65 12.42
CA GLY A 4 -14.82 11.48 12.28
C GLY A 4 -14.52 10.61 11.06
N ASN A 5 -14.20 11.26 9.93
CA ASN A 5 -13.87 10.59 8.66
C ASN A 5 -12.55 9.79 8.73
N ASP A 6 -11.56 10.26 9.49
CA ASP A 6 -10.27 9.58 9.65
C ASP A 6 -10.46 8.22 10.34
N LYS A 7 -11.33 8.17 11.37
CA LYS A 7 -11.67 6.93 12.07
C LYS A 7 -12.43 5.94 11.19
N GLU A 8 -13.31 6.43 10.33
CA GLU A 8 -14.00 5.57 9.35
C GLU A 8 -13.04 4.99 8.32
N MET A 9 -12.03 5.77 7.90
CA MET A 9 -11.00 5.29 6.99
C MET A 9 -10.10 4.25 7.66
N GLU A 10 -9.65 4.48 8.90
CA GLU A 10 -8.91 3.46 9.66
C GLU A 10 -9.70 2.17 9.80
N LYS A 11 -10.99 2.28 10.14
CA LYS A 11 -11.88 1.12 10.21
C LYS A 11 -11.95 0.40 8.87
N THR A 12 -12.11 1.12 7.77
CA THR A 12 -12.14 0.56 6.41
C THR A 12 -10.87 -0.26 6.12
N ILE A 13 -9.70 0.28 6.43
CA ILE A 13 -8.43 -0.43 6.22
C ILE A 13 -8.29 -1.64 7.16
N ARG A 14 -8.71 -1.54 8.42
CA ARG A 14 -8.72 -2.69 9.35
C ARG A 14 -9.67 -3.79 8.88
N ASP A 15 -10.83 -3.42 8.37
CA ASP A 15 -11.83 -4.34 7.80
C ASP A 15 -11.33 -5.02 6.52
N TRP A 16 -10.28 -4.50 5.88
CA TRP A 16 -9.59 -5.25 4.83
C TRP A 16 -8.96 -6.53 5.35
N GLY A 17 -8.59 -6.62 6.63
CA GLY A 17 -8.03 -7.82 7.26
C GLY A 17 -6.65 -8.20 6.75
N LEU A 18 -6.13 -9.33 7.25
CA LEU A 18 -4.82 -9.86 6.87
C LEU A 18 -4.92 -10.84 5.69
N PRO A 19 -3.90 -10.91 4.81
CA PRO A 19 -3.83 -11.94 3.79
C PRO A 19 -3.68 -13.33 4.42
N LYS A 20 -4.29 -14.35 3.84
CA LYS A 20 -4.25 -15.75 4.32
C LYS A 20 -2.93 -16.46 3.95
N THR A 21 -1.79 -15.85 4.27
CA THR A 21 -0.49 -16.54 4.18
C THR A 21 -0.21 -17.30 5.47
N GLU A 22 0.66 -18.31 5.42
CA GLU A 22 0.98 -19.14 6.59
C GLU A 22 1.45 -18.28 7.78
N TYR A 23 2.40 -17.36 7.55
CA TYR A 23 2.90 -16.46 8.58
C TYR A 23 1.78 -15.59 9.20
N MET A 24 0.90 -15.05 8.36
CA MET A 24 -0.18 -14.17 8.81
C MET A 24 -1.22 -14.91 9.62
N ILE A 25 -1.50 -16.17 9.29
CA ILE A 25 -2.42 -17.04 10.05
C ILE A 25 -1.82 -17.37 11.41
N GLN A 26 -0.56 -17.78 11.45
CA GLN A 26 0.12 -18.17 12.69
C GLN A 26 0.31 -17.01 13.67
N ASN A 27 0.49 -15.79 13.15
CA ASN A 27 0.81 -14.60 13.94
C ASN A 27 -0.34 -13.58 13.96
N GLN A 28 -1.56 -13.95 13.56
CA GLN A 28 -2.67 -13.01 13.38
C GLN A 28 -2.93 -12.14 14.62
N GLU A 29 -2.84 -12.71 15.82
CA GLU A 29 -3.10 -12.01 17.07
C GLU A 29 -1.98 -11.02 17.47
N SER A 30 -0.76 -11.22 16.95
CA SER A 30 0.38 -10.33 17.21
C SER A 30 0.51 -9.22 16.17
N ILE A 31 -0.19 -9.32 15.04
CA ILE A 31 -0.09 -8.36 13.94
C ILE A 31 -1.09 -7.22 14.12
N GLU A 32 -0.59 -5.99 14.10
CA GLU A 32 -1.39 -4.77 14.20
C GLU A 32 -1.28 -3.90 12.95
N PHE A 33 -2.39 -3.25 12.60
CA PHE A 33 -2.41 -2.14 11.67
C PHE A 33 -2.07 -0.85 12.40
N ILE A 34 -1.04 -0.16 11.94
CA ILE A 34 -0.57 1.11 12.49
C ILE A 34 -0.78 2.23 11.46
N PHE A 35 -1.34 3.34 11.94
CA PHE A 35 -1.76 4.50 11.14
C PHE A 35 -1.17 5.83 11.65
N ASP A 36 -0.30 5.81 12.67
CA ASP A 36 0.27 7.01 13.29
C ASP A 36 1.76 6.85 13.66
N GLU A 37 2.37 7.94 14.14
CA GLU A 37 3.78 8.01 14.56
C GLU A 37 4.09 7.26 15.88
N ASN A 38 3.08 6.75 16.59
CA ASN A 38 3.27 6.14 17.91
C ASN A 38 3.61 4.64 17.85
N GLY A 39 3.69 4.09 16.64
CA GLY A 39 4.22 2.75 16.44
C GLY A 39 5.66 2.60 16.95
N LEU A 40 5.98 1.42 17.47
CA LEU A 40 7.25 1.10 18.14
C LEU A 40 8.51 1.30 17.27
N GLU A 41 8.36 1.36 15.94
CA GLU A 41 9.44 1.67 15.02
C GLU A 41 9.28 3.09 14.48
N LYS A 42 10.04 4.03 15.06
CA LYS A 42 10.46 5.23 14.33
C LYS A 42 11.36 4.75 13.18
N THR A 43 10.78 4.43 12.02
CA THR A 43 11.55 4.16 10.81
C THR A 43 12.42 5.38 10.53
N LYS A 44 13.72 5.27 10.87
CA LYS A 44 14.72 6.29 10.62
C LYS A 44 14.91 6.39 9.11
N GLY A 45 14.34 7.43 8.50
CA GLY A 45 14.54 7.71 7.08
C GLY A 45 13.27 8.20 6.44
N GLN A 46 13.13 9.52 6.41
CA GLN A 46 12.48 10.31 5.37
C GLN A 46 11.38 9.61 4.58
N GLU A 47 10.14 9.78 5.02
CA GLU A 47 8.98 9.98 4.15
C GLU A 47 7.82 10.46 5.03
N ALA A 48 6.87 11.18 4.44
CA ALA A 48 5.75 11.80 5.17
C ALA A 48 5.13 10.83 6.18
N LYS A 49 4.84 11.38 7.37
CA LYS A 49 4.30 10.73 8.56
C LYS A 49 3.19 9.73 8.20
N TYR A 50 3.16 8.54 8.82
CA TYR A 50 2.01 7.63 8.70
C TYR A 50 0.72 8.37 9.08
N HIS A 51 -0.34 8.15 8.31
CA HIS A 51 -1.60 8.87 8.48
C HIS A 51 -2.74 8.09 7.83
N CYS A 52 -3.95 8.33 8.31
CA CYS A 52 -5.17 7.79 7.71
C CYS A 52 -6.21 8.90 7.68
N ARG A 53 -6.30 9.59 6.55
CA ARG A 53 -7.29 10.61 6.26
C ARG A 53 -8.24 10.09 5.19
N ASP A 54 -9.35 10.78 4.96
CA ASP A 54 -10.30 10.39 3.91
C ASP A 54 -9.62 10.28 2.53
N GLY A 55 -9.41 9.05 2.07
CA GLY A 55 -8.75 8.72 0.81
C GLY A 55 -7.23 8.87 0.76
N ASP A 56 -6.60 9.56 1.72
CA ASP A 56 -5.15 9.81 1.83
C ASP A 56 -4.59 8.98 2.98
N VAL A 57 -3.99 7.84 2.66
CA VAL A 57 -3.68 6.78 3.62
C VAL A 57 -2.27 6.24 3.42
N LYS A 58 -1.53 6.25 4.52
CA LYS A 58 -0.27 5.55 4.69
C LYS A 58 -0.29 4.72 5.96
N PHE A 59 -0.23 3.40 5.82
CA PHE A 59 -0.28 2.46 6.94
C PHE A 59 0.76 1.35 6.81
N TYR A 60 0.98 0.63 7.91
CA TYR A 60 1.80 -0.57 7.91
C TYR A 60 1.26 -1.67 8.83
N LEU A 61 1.68 -2.90 8.57
CA LEU A 61 1.47 -4.05 9.44
C LEU A 61 2.70 -4.24 10.32
N TYR A 62 2.49 -4.33 11.62
CA TYR A 62 3.55 -4.54 12.61
C TYR A 62 3.34 -5.85 13.35
N ASP A 63 4.36 -6.70 13.37
CA ASP A 63 4.39 -7.87 14.24
C ASP A 63 4.96 -7.49 15.59
N LYS A 64 4.10 -7.42 16.61
CA LYS A 64 4.51 -7.07 17.97
C LYS A 64 5.43 -8.10 18.63
N LEU A 65 5.27 -9.38 18.30
CA LEU A 65 6.02 -10.45 18.93
C LEU A 65 7.48 -10.40 18.46
N ASN A 66 7.66 -10.30 17.14
CA ASN A 66 8.99 -10.25 16.52
C ASN A 66 9.54 -8.84 16.34
N LYS A 67 8.76 -7.82 16.74
CA LYS A 67 9.09 -6.40 16.70
C LYS A 67 9.56 -5.91 15.34
N LYS A 68 8.82 -6.22 14.28
CA LYS A 68 9.20 -5.88 12.92
C LYS A 68 8.03 -5.44 12.06
N THR A 69 8.30 -4.51 11.16
CA THR A 69 7.34 -4.11 10.13
C THR A 69 7.29 -5.18 9.04
N LEU A 70 6.09 -5.64 8.67
CA LEU A 70 5.89 -6.71 7.68
C LEU A 70 5.56 -6.15 6.29
N PHE A 71 4.71 -5.12 6.25
CA PHE A 71 4.15 -4.55 5.03
C PHE A 71 3.83 -3.08 5.23
N SER A 72 4.03 -2.26 4.19
CA SER A 72 3.59 -0.86 4.16
C SER A 72 2.90 -0.53 2.84
N MET A 73 1.91 0.34 2.92
CA MET A 73 1.18 0.84 1.76
C MET A 73 0.88 2.33 1.92
N ASP A 74 1.04 3.08 0.84
CA ASP A 74 0.79 4.51 0.76
C ASP A 74 0.00 4.80 -0.52
N PHE A 75 -1.21 5.32 -0.38
CA PHE A 75 -2.03 5.74 -1.50
C PHE A 75 -2.84 6.98 -1.14
N HIS A 76 -3.09 7.83 -2.13
CA HIS A 76 -3.83 9.07 -1.92
C HIS A 76 -4.51 9.51 -3.22
N PRO A 77 -5.50 10.43 -3.16
CA PRO A 77 -6.08 11.00 -4.37
C PRO A 77 -4.99 11.76 -5.13
N MET A 78 -4.93 11.54 -6.44
CA MET A 78 -4.09 12.34 -7.31
C MET A 78 -4.71 13.73 -7.46
N ASN A 79 -3.88 14.76 -7.55
CA ASN A 79 -4.36 16.11 -7.84
C ASN A 79 -5.14 16.10 -9.16
N SER A 80 -6.37 16.65 -9.17
CA SER A 80 -7.29 16.59 -10.31
C SER A 80 -6.72 17.22 -11.58
N PHE A 81 -5.98 18.33 -11.46
CA PHE A 81 -5.32 18.95 -12.61
C PHE A 81 -4.26 18.03 -13.22
N VAL A 82 -3.48 17.34 -12.38
CA VAL A 82 -2.46 16.38 -12.85
C VAL A 82 -3.12 15.14 -13.46
N ALA A 83 -4.19 14.63 -12.85
CA ALA A 83 -4.96 13.50 -13.36
C ALA A 83 -5.59 13.82 -14.74
N ASP A 84 -6.17 15.00 -14.93
CA ASP A 84 -6.74 15.41 -16.22
C ASP A 84 -5.64 15.64 -17.27
N SER A 85 -4.53 16.27 -16.87
CA SER A 85 -3.42 16.56 -17.77
C SER A 85 -2.77 15.27 -18.30
N LEU A 86 -2.44 14.32 -17.41
CA LEU A 86 -1.69 13.11 -17.75
C LEU A 86 -2.57 11.97 -18.25
N LEU A 87 -3.78 11.81 -17.68
CA LEU A 87 -4.60 10.61 -17.87
C LEU A 87 -5.96 10.92 -18.51
N LYS A 88 -6.37 12.20 -18.59
CA LYS A 88 -7.72 12.62 -18.99
C LYS A 88 -8.79 12.02 -18.07
N LYS A 89 -8.53 12.09 -16.75
CA LYS A 89 -9.33 11.52 -15.68
C LYS A 89 -9.56 12.54 -14.56
N GLU A 90 -10.73 12.53 -13.95
CA GLU A 90 -11.09 13.42 -12.85
C GLU A 90 -10.74 12.81 -11.49
N LYS A 91 -11.02 11.51 -11.31
CA LYS A 91 -10.82 10.80 -10.04
C LYS A 91 -9.82 9.68 -10.19
N VAL A 92 -8.63 9.88 -9.65
CA VAL A 92 -7.52 8.92 -9.71
C VAL A 92 -6.94 8.73 -8.32
N ILE A 93 -6.65 7.50 -7.95
CA ILE A 93 -5.82 7.20 -6.78
C ILE A 93 -4.38 7.00 -7.24
N LYS A 94 -3.44 7.71 -6.64
CA LYS A 94 -2.01 7.43 -6.77
C LYS A 94 -1.61 6.40 -5.72
N LEU A 95 -0.99 5.30 -6.14
CA LEU A 95 -0.32 4.36 -5.24
C LEU A 95 1.17 4.71 -5.19
N GLU A 96 1.60 5.31 -4.09
CA GLU A 96 2.97 5.79 -3.88
C GLU A 96 3.90 4.70 -3.34
N LEU A 97 3.38 3.82 -2.48
CA LEU A 97 4.15 2.75 -1.86
C LEU A 97 3.35 1.46 -1.75
N LEU A 98 4.00 0.35 -2.08
CA LEU A 98 3.53 -1.01 -1.83
C LEU A 98 4.74 -1.89 -1.53
N TYR A 99 5.01 -2.14 -0.25
CA TYR A 99 6.28 -2.71 0.17
C TYR A 99 6.11 -3.85 1.17
N VAL A 100 6.75 -4.99 0.90
CA VAL A 100 6.88 -6.11 1.83
C VAL A 100 8.31 -6.12 2.34
N HIS A 101 8.46 -5.84 3.64
CA HIS A 101 9.75 -5.58 4.27
C HIS A 101 10.59 -6.85 4.39
N GLU A 102 9.96 -7.94 4.84
CA GLU A 102 10.63 -9.22 5.08
C GLU A 102 10.72 -10.05 3.78
N ASP A 103 11.91 -10.53 3.45
CA ASP A 103 12.19 -11.27 2.22
C ASP A 103 11.45 -12.62 2.12
N PHE A 104 11.31 -13.33 3.24
CA PHE A 104 10.57 -14.60 3.30
C PHE A 104 9.06 -14.40 3.10
N LEU A 105 8.53 -13.19 3.31
CA LEU A 105 7.12 -12.84 3.06
C LEU A 105 6.87 -12.40 1.61
N ARG A 106 7.91 -12.09 0.85
CA ARG A 106 7.77 -11.71 -0.57
C ARG A 106 7.33 -12.91 -1.39
N LYS A 107 6.63 -12.62 -2.50
CA LYS A 107 6.04 -13.64 -3.39
C LYS A 107 5.00 -14.57 -2.72
N GLN A 108 4.59 -14.29 -1.47
CA GLN A 108 3.50 -15.01 -0.79
C GLN A 108 2.10 -14.41 -1.03
N GLY A 109 1.97 -13.40 -1.89
CA GLY A 109 0.67 -12.83 -2.27
C GLY A 109 0.16 -11.69 -1.37
N ILE A 110 0.94 -11.20 -0.40
CA ILE A 110 0.58 -10.05 0.45
C ILE A 110 0.29 -8.79 -0.39
N SER A 111 1.20 -8.41 -1.28
CA SER A 111 1.01 -7.25 -2.17
C SER A 111 -0.22 -7.41 -3.06
N THR A 112 -0.42 -8.60 -3.64
CA THR A 112 -1.60 -8.92 -4.46
C THR A 112 -2.89 -8.74 -3.68
N TYR A 113 -2.91 -9.20 -2.43
CA TYR A 113 -4.06 -9.07 -1.55
C TYR A 113 -4.45 -7.60 -1.34
N TYR A 114 -3.50 -6.77 -0.93
CA TYR A 114 -3.77 -5.36 -0.66
C TYR A 114 -4.09 -4.55 -1.92
N ILE A 115 -3.51 -4.88 -3.08
CA ILE A 115 -3.94 -4.29 -4.36
C ILE A 115 -5.40 -4.62 -4.66
N LYS A 116 -5.84 -5.87 -4.46
CA LYS A 116 -7.25 -6.24 -4.67
C LYS A 116 -8.19 -5.46 -3.74
N ARG A 117 -7.78 -5.23 -2.49
CA ARG A 117 -8.54 -4.41 -1.54
C ARG A 117 -8.60 -2.94 -1.97
N LEU A 118 -7.48 -2.36 -2.40
CA LEU A 118 -7.44 -1.00 -2.94
C LEU A 118 -8.30 -0.86 -4.19
N LYS A 119 -8.25 -1.82 -5.13
CA LYS A 119 -9.10 -1.82 -6.33
C LYS A 119 -10.58 -1.79 -5.97
N LYS A 120 -10.99 -2.62 -5.00
CA LYS A 120 -12.38 -2.63 -4.52
C LYS A 120 -12.75 -1.28 -3.91
N TYR A 121 -11.91 -0.75 -3.01
CA TYR A 121 -12.12 0.56 -2.40
C TYR A 121 -12.25 1.68 -3.45
N ALA A 122 -11.36 1.70 -4.44
CA ALA A 122 -11.37 2.65 -5.55
C ALA A 122 -12.69 2.58 -6.33
N SER A 123 -13.13 1.37 -6.65
CA SER A 123 -14.40 1.13 -7.36
C SER A 123 -15.60 1.61 -6.53
N ASP A 124 -15.65 1.26 -5.25
CA ASP A 124 -16.73 1.67 -4.33
C ASP A 124 -16.78 3.22 -4.16
N LYS A 125 -15.66 3.92 -4.40
CA LYS A 125 -15.55 5.39 -4.37
C LYS A 125 -15.72 6.07 -5.73
N GLY A 126 -15.99 5.32 -6.80
CA GLY A 126 -16.14 5.85 -8.15
C GLY A 126 -14.85 6.46 -8.72
N VAL A 127 -13.70 5.93 -8.32
CA VAL A 127 -12.39 6.26 -8.90
C VAL A 127 -12.29 5.59 -10.27
N GLU A 128 -11.66 6.28 -11.22
CA GLU A 128 -11.59 5.81 -12.61
C GLU A 128 -10.38 4.92 -12.88
N CYS A 129 -9.27 5.14 -12.17
CA CYS A 129 -8.09 4.28 -12.23
C CYS A 129 -7.18 4.45 -11.02
N ILE A 130 -6.24 3.50 -10.87
CA ILE A 130 -5.11 3.60 -9.96
C ILE A 130 -3.88 3.93 -10.81
N TYR A 131 -3.18 5.00 -10.45
CA TYR A 131 -1.93 5.41 -11.08
C TYR A 131 -0.73 4.96 -10.23
N VAL A 132 0.29 4.41 -10.89
CA VAL A 132 1.50 3.88 -10.25
C VAL A 132 2.73 4.32 -11.03
N THR A 133 3.78 4.71 -10.33
CA THR A 133 5.12 4.86 -10.92
C THR A 133 6.04 3.81 -10.28
N PRO A 134 6.20 2.63 -10.90
CA PRO A 134 6.96 1.53 -10.32
C PRO A 134 8.45 1.83 -10.44
N TYR A 135 9.13 1.94 -9.30
CA TYR A 135 10.58 2.06 -9.26
C TYR A 135 11.16 1.00 -8.32
N ALA A 136 11.78 -0.03 -8.89
CA ALA A 136 12.41 -1.11 -8.14
C ALA A 136 13.74 -0.71 -7.47
N ASP A 137 14.37 0.37 -7.93
CA ASP A 137 15.76 0.74 -7.59
C ASP A 137 15.90 2.10 -6.88
N LEU A 138 14.84 2.62 -6.26
CA LEU A 138 14.94 3.86 -5.47
C LEU A 138 15.97 3.75 -4.37
N GLU A 139 16.72 4.83 -4.12
CA GLU A 139 17.77 4.91 -3.10
C GLU A 139 17.29 4.47 -1.71
N LYS A 140 16.04 4.81 -1.37
CA LYS A 140 15.40 4.39 -0.10
C LYS A 140 15.32 2.89 0.10
N PHE A 141 15.41 2.09 -0.96
CA PHE A 141 15.41 0.63 -0.91
C PHE A 141 16.81 0.00 -1.01
N GLN A 142 17.85 0.79 -1.31
CA GLN A 142 19.19 0.27 -1.58
C GLN A 142 19.87 -0.35 -0.35
N ASN A 143 19.53 0.12 0.85
CA ASN A 143 20.07 -0.42 2.10
C ASN A 143 19.25 -1.58 2.68
N GLY A 144 18.17 -2.01 2.00
CA GLY A 144 17.29 -3.08 2.44
C GLY A 144 17.69 -4.46 1.89
N ILE A 145 17.17 -5.53 2.51
CA ILE A 145 17.31 -6.89 1.99
C ILE A 145 16.62 -6.97 0.62
N ARG A 146 17.34 -7.34 -0.44
CA ARG A 146 16.80 -7.43 -1.83
C ARG A 146 16.41 -8.85 -2.25
N THR A 147 16.67 -9.86 -1.43
CA THR A 147 16.24 -11.25 -1.67
C THR A 147 14.73 -11.29 -1.95
N ASN A 148 14.33 -12.01 -3.00
CA ASN A 148 12.93 -12.13 -3.47
C ASN A 148 12.23 -10.81 -3.84
N ALA A 149 12.92 -9.67 -3.91
CA ALA A 149 12.37 -8.44 -4.49
C ALA A 149 12.14 -8.64 -5.99
N LEU A 150 11.13 -7.96 -6.52
CA LEU A 150 10.92 -7.89 -7.96
C LEU A 150 11.94 -6.90 -8.55
N ASN A 151 12.57 -7.28 -9.66
CA ASN A 151 13.28 -6.30 -10.48
C ASN A 151 12.28 -5.40 -11.24
N GLN A 152 12.77 -4.38 -11.95
CA GLN A 152 11.91 -3.41 -12.62
C GLN A 152 10.91 -4.04 -13.62
N PRO A 153 11.33 -4.88 -14.59
CA PRO A 153 10.39 -5.58 -15.47
C PRO A 153 9.36 -6.46 -14.73
N GLU A 154 9.77 -7.17 -13.68
CA GLU A 154 8.88 -8.00 -12.88
C GLU A 154 7.84 -7.16 -12.12
N LEU A 155 8.23 -5.98 -11.61
CA LEU A 155 7.37 -5.05 -10.90
C LEU A 155 6.32 -4.43 -11.84
N GLU A 156 6.74 -3.98 -13.02
CA GLU A 156 5.79 -3.52 -14.05
C GLU A 156 4.83 -4.64 -14.47
N GLY A 157 5.36 -5.84 -14.68
CA GLY A 157 4.56 -7.02 -15.01
C GLY A 157 3.57 -7.37 -13.90
N PHE A 158 3.93 -7.19 -12.64
CA PHE A 158 3.04 -7.37 -11.49
C PHE A 158 1.82 -6.45 -11.57
N TYR A 159 2.02 -5.16 -11.80
CA TYR A 159 0.91 -4.20 -11.92
C TYR A 159 0.07 -4.44 -13.18
N LYS A 160 0.69 -4.69 -14.34
CA LYS A 160 -0.02 -5.01 -15.59
C LYS A 160 -0.95 -6.21 -15.43
N ARG A 161 -0.53 -7.28 -14.76
CA ARG A 161 -1.35 -8.48 -14.51
C ARG A 161 -2.52 -8.24 -13.56
N LEU A 162 -2.47 -7.21 -12.71
CA LEU A 162 -3.53 -6.88 -11.76
C LEU A 162 -4.49 -5.81 -12.29
N SER A 163 -4.14 -5.15 -13.39
CA SER A 163 -5.02 -4.23 -14.11
C SER A 163 -6.22 -4.97 -14.70
N THR A 164 -7.41 -4.39 -14.61
CA THR A 164 -8.63 -4.88 -15.27
C THR A 164 -9.39 -3.71 -15.87
N ASP A 165 -10.34 -3.98 -16.77
CA ASP A 165 -11.11 -2.93 -17.45
C ASP A 165 -11.97 -2.12 -16.46
N GLU A 166 -12.48 -2.75 -15.40
CA GLU A 166 -13.33 -2.09 -14.40
C GLU A 166 -12.53 -1.21 -13.43
N MET A 167 -11.26 -1.54 -13.20
CA MET A 167 -10.35 -0.73 -12.38
C MET A 167 -8.94 -0.83 -12.94
N PRO A 168 -8.63 0.00 -13.96
CA PRO A 168 -7.33 0.01 -14.61
C PRO A 168 -6.23 0.43 -13.65
N ILE A 169 -5.07 -0.23 -13.77
CA ILE A 169 -3.82 0.22 -13.17
C ILE A 169 -2.96 0.82 -14.28
N VAL A 170 -2.79 2.13 -14.25
CA VAL A 170 -1.97 2.88 -15.21
C VAL A 170 -0.57 3.03 -14.64
N ILE A 171 0.42 2.60 -15.44
CA ILE A 171 1.84 2.67 -15.11
C ILE A 171 2.46 3.81 -15.93
N SER A 172 3.28 4.64 -15.28
CA SER A 172 4.17 5.58 -15.96
C SER A 172 5.56 5.01 -16.21
#